data_AF-A0A2H3CJ43-F1
#
_entry.id   AF-A0A2H3CJ43-F1
#
_cell.length_a   1.000
_cell.length_b   1.000
_cell.length_c   1.000
_cell.angle_alpha   90.00
_cell.angle_beta   90.00
_cell.angle_gamma   90.00
#
_symmetry.space_group_name_H-M   'P 1'
#
loop_
_entity.id
_entity.type
_entity.pdbx_description
1 polymer ?
#
loop_
_entity_poly.entity_id
_entity_poly.type
_entity_poly.pdbx_seq_one_letter_code
_entity_poly.pdbx_strand_id
1 'polypeptide(L)'
;MVDFIASRWDQTNVWGAGDTYQSDPACRVLTDLLAKHIPVAFTAFLENQCLQFLGNHTFHEASVPMVSAYIAGISAMRHGSDGAVDEAMHIDHLHNPQNLFTVCSILATRGISNIDRNAIRRDITRLVQLRPRDAAWDECRRKLLDLVQSDDGDYFSKQCVQVDFDKHRPLETNEIQVEKDNIGYAIHVLDDFFDTQAHTIMDGVLVKSQRISQNERRRFS
;
A
#
# COMPACT_ATOMS: atom_id res chain seq x y z
N MET A 1 6.60 21.60 -13.88
CA MET A 1 6.59 20.18 -13.43
C MET A 1 5.69 20.04 -12.21
N VAL A 2 5.81 20.92 -11.20
CA VAL A 2 4.87 21.02 -10.07
C VAL A 2 3.43 21.29 -10.52
N ASP A 3 3.22 22.07 -11.59
CA ASP A 3 1.88 22.37 -12.13
C ASP A 3 1.11 21.15 -12.71
N PHE A 4 1.80 20.05 -13.05
CA PHE A 4 1.14 18.83 -13.53
C PHE A 4 0.63 17.94 -12.38
N ILE A 5 1.27 18.05 -11.21
CA ILE A 5 0.84 17.36 -9.99
C ILE A 5 -0.25 18.17 -9.28
N ALA A 6 -0.19 19.51 -9.37
CA ALA A 6 -1.14 20.42 -8.72
C ALA A 6 -2.44 20.70 -9.53
N SER A 7 -2.50 20.36 -10.83
CA SER A 7 -3.69 20.65 -11.64
C SER A 7 -4.32 19.39 -12.23
N ARG A 8 -5.63 19.24 -12.01
CA ARG A 8 -6.58 18.39 -12.77
C ARG A 8 -6.61 16.90 -12.45
N TRP A 9 -6.31 16.50 -11.23
CA TRP A 9 -6.57 15.12 -10.80
C TRP A 9 -8.08 14.83 -10.73
N ASP A 10 -8.89 15.87 -10.53
CA ASP A 10 -10.34 15.88 -10.32
C ASP A 10 -11.19 16.22 -11.57
N GLN A 11 -10.58 16.51 -12.73
CA GLN A 11 -11.33 16.84 -13.94
C GLN A 11 -11.96 15.58 -14.56
N THR A 12 -13.19 15.30 -14.16
CA THR A 12 -14.12 14.50 -14.95
C THR A 12 -14.60 15.35 -16.12
N ASN A 13 -14.18 15.01 -17.35
CA ASN A 13 -14.97 15.44 -18.49
C ASN A 13 -16.32 14.73 -18.37
N VAL A 14 -17.38 15.54 -18.43
CA VAL A 14 -18.77 15.06 -18.38
C VAL A 14 -18.94 13.96 -19.42
N TRP A 15 -19.47 12.83 -18.97
CA TRP A 15 -19.75 11.62 -19.73
C TRP A 15 -20.12 11.92 -21.19
N GLY A 16 -19.25 11.56 -22.14
CA GLY A 16 -19.62 11.57 -23.56
C GLY A 16 -18.55 11.84 -24.61
N ALA A 17 -17.28 12.11 -24.26
CA ALA A 17 -16.26 12.33 -25.29
C ALA A 17 -14.85 11.96 -24.82
N GLY A 18 -14.36 10.80 -25.24
CA GLY A 18 -12.92 10.51 -25.27
C GLY A 18 -12.24 10.56 -23.89
N ASP A 19 -12.59 9.65 -22.98
CA ASP A 19 -12.21 9.77 -21.56
C ASP A 19 -10.85 9.12 -21.27
N THR A 20 -9.74 9.79 -21.59
CA THR A 20 -8.47 9.54 -20.90
C THR A 20 -8.51 10.21 -19.51
N TYR A 21 -8.53 9.43 -18.43
CA TYR A 21 -8.35 9.97 -17.08
C TYR A 21 -6.99 10.67 -16.98
N GLN A 22 -6.97 11.96 -16.64
CA GLN A 22 -5.73 12.73 -16.54
C GLN A 22 -4.83 12.27 -15.38
N SER A 23 -5.36 11.49 -14.44
CA SER A 23 -4.64 10.90 -13.31
C SER A 23 -3.67 9.79 -13.73
N ASP A 24 -3.95 9.04 -14.80
CA ASP A 24 -3.11 7.92 -15.26
C ASP A 24 -1.73 8.38 -15.76
N PRO A 25 -1.64 9.38 -16.67
CA PRO A 25 -0.36 9.98 -17.03
C PRO A 25 0.39 10.55 -15.83
N ALA A 26 -0.31 11.20 -14.88
CA ALA A 26 0.31 11.73 -13.67
C ALA A 26 0.89 10.63 -12.80
N CYS A 27 0.15 9.52 -12.60
CA CYS A 27 0.62 8.35 -11.87
C CYS A 27 1.86 7.73 -12.53
N ARG A 28 1.88 7.60 -13.86
CA ARG A 28 3.04 7.07 -14.60
C ARG A 28 4.27 7.98 -14.47
N VAL A 29 4.11 9.30 -14.66
CA VAL A 29 5.21 10.25 -14.48
C VAL A 29 5.74 10.22 -13.05
N LEU A 30 4.85 10.21 -12.05
CA LEU A 30 5.26 10.18 -10.65
C LEU A 30 5.93 8.85 -10.31
N THR A 31 5.44 7.72 -10.85
CA THR A 31 6.10 6.41 -10.75
C THR A 31 7.54 6.48 -11.24
N ASP A 32 7.78 7.02 -12.44
CA ASP A 32 9.13 7.10 -13.03
C ASP A 32 10.08 7.95 -12.18
N LEU A 33 9.59 9.05 -11.60
CA LEU A 33 10.38 9.93 -10.74
C LEU A 33 10.68 9.29 -9.38
N LEU A 34 9.69 8.62 -8.78
CA LEU A 34 9.85 7.89 -7.53
C LEU A 34 10.81 6.71 -7.67
N ALA A 35 10.70 5.95 -8.77
CA ALA A 35 11.59 4.83 -9.08
C ALA A 35 13.05 5.27 -9.29
N LYS A 36 13.27 6.50 -9.75
CA LYS A 36 14.60 7.13 -9.87
C LYS A 36 15.06 7.80 -8.57
N HIS A 37 14.31 7.65 -7.48
CA HIS A 37 14.59 8.26 -6.17
C HIS A 37 14.78 9.79 -6.21
N ILE A 38 14.07 10.49 -7.10
CA ILE A 38 14.17 11.94 -7.20
C ILE A 38 13.50 12.59 -5.97
N PRO A 39 14.21 13.31 -5.09
CA PRO A 39 13.66 13.81 -3.82
C PRO A 39 12.38 14.64 -3.98
N VAL A 40 12.33 15.51 -5.00
CA VAL A 40 11.17 16.36 -5.27
C VAL A 40 9.88 15.56 -5.51
N ALA A 41 9.98 14.32 -5.98
CA ALA A 41 8.82 13.46 -6.21
C ALA A 41 8.21 12.96 -4.89
N PHE A 42 9.04 12.66 -3.90
CA PHE A 42 8.57 12.26 -2.57
C PHE A 42 7.90 13.44 -1.86
N THR A 43 8.52 14.63 -1.91
CA THR A 43 7.92 15.86 -1.40
C THR A 43 6.58 16.14 -2.07
N ALA A 44 6.51 16.09 -3.40
CA ALA A 44 5.27 16.30 -4.13
C ALA A 44 4.19 15.27 -3.77
N PHE A 45 4.57 14.00 -3.57
CA PHE A 45 3.63 12.95 -3.16
C PHE A 45 2.95 13.28 -1.81
N LEU A 46 3.73 13.79 -0.84
CA LEU A 46 3.21 14.22 0.45
C LEU A 46 2.38 15.51 0.36
N GLU A 47 2.94 16.56 -0.25
CA GLU A 47 2.33 17.89 -0.29
C GLU A 47 1.00 17.88 -1.04
N ASN A 48 0.87 17.03 -2.07
CA ASN A 48 -0.36 16.89 -2.84
C ASN A 48 -1.32 15.84 -2.25
N GLN A 49 -1.02 15.31 -1.06
CA GLN A 49 -1.90 14.37 -0.35
C GLN A 49 -2.34 13.20 -1.23
N CYS A 50 -1.40 12.62 -2.00
CA CYS A 50 -1.73 11.67 -3.06
C CYS A 50 -2.52 10.47 -2.54
N LEU A 51 -2.22 9.96 -1.34
CA LEU A 51 -2.97 8.86 -0.75
C LEU A 51 -4.39 9.25 -0.35
N GLN A 52 -4.58 10.42 0.26
CA GLN A 52 -5.93 10.89 0.57
C GLN A 52 -6.76 11.12 -0.69
N PHE A 53 -6.13 11.65 -1.75
CA PHE A 53 -6.79 11.77 -3.05
C PHE A 53 -7.21 10.40 -3.57
N LEU A 54 -6.27 9.45 -3.68
CA LEU A 54 -6.54 8.12 -4.23
C LEU A 54 -7.58 7.35 -3.41
N GLY A 55 -7.55 7.47 -2.08
CA GLY A 55 -8.51 6.80 -1.19
C GLY A 55 -9.93 7.35 -1.28
N ASN A 56 -10.11 8.56 -1.80
CA ASN A 56 -11.42 9.21 -1.98
C ASN A 56 -11.97 9.07 -3.41
N HIS A 57 -11.20 8.52 -4.33
CA HIS A 57 -11.57 8.38 -5.74
C HIS A 57 -11.59 6.91 -6.15
N THR A 58 -12.15 6.63 -7.33
CA THR A 58 -12.10 5.31 -7.91
C THR A 58 -10.64 4.85 -8.05
N PHE A 59 -10.39 3.61 -7.62
CA PHE A 59 -9.10 2.98 -7.77
C PHE A 59 -8.69 2.83 -9.26
N HIS A 60 -7.46 3.21 -9.59
CA HIS A 60 -6.90 3.09 -10.93
C HIS A 60 -5.65 2.20 -10.92
N GLU A 61 -5.53 1.30 -11.91
CA GLU A 61 -4.38 0.37 -12.04
C GLU A 61 -3.03 1.10 -12.07
N ALA A 62 -2.98 2.31 -12.68
CA ALA A 62 -1.78 3.12 -12.74
C ALA A 62 -1.28 3.61 -11.35
N SER A 63 -2.14 3.60 -10.33
CA SER A 63 -1.75 4.00 -8.96
C SER A 63 -0.91 2.93 -8.24
N VAL A 64 -1.04 1.65 -8.62
CA VAL A 64 -0.29 0.53 -8.02
C VAL A 64 1.22 0.71 -8.17
N PRO A 65 1.77 0.86 -9.39
CA PRO A 65 3.21 1.03 -9.54
C PRO A 65 3.71 2.33 -8.88
N MET A 66 2.88 3.38 -8.85
CA MET A 66 3.22 4.64 -8.18
C MET A 66 3.39 4.46 -6.66
N VAL A 67 2.39 3.88 -5.99
CA VAL A 67 2.42 3.61 -4.55
C VAL A 67 3.52 2.59 -4.20
N SER A 68 3.69 1.56 -5.03
CA SER A 68 4.78 0.59 -4.89
C SER A 68 6.16 1.26 -4.97
N ALA A 69 6.38 2.15 -5.94
CA ALA A 69 7.63 2.90 -6.10
C ALA A 69 7.89 3.86 -4.93
N TYR A 70 6.84 4.52 -4.42
CA TYR A 70 6.94 5.38 -3.24
C TYR A 70 7.43 4.61 -2.00
N ILE A 71 6.82 3.46 -1.71
CA ILE A 71 7.21 2.58 -0.59
C ILE A 71 8.61 2.00 -0.79
N ALA A 72 8.94 1.61 -2.03
CA ALA A 72 10.28 1.14 -2.40
C ALA A 72 11.34 2.21 -2.10
N GLY A 73 11.09 3.45 -2.49
CA GLY A 73 11.99 4.56 -2.26
C GLY A 73 12.18 4.88 -0.79
N ILE A 74 11.11 4.93 0.00
CA ILE A 74 11.20 5.15 1.46
C ILE A 74 11.99 4.01 2.12
N SER A 75 11.73 2.77 1.73
CA SER A 75 12.48 1.62 2.24
C SER A 75 13.96 1.69 1.87
N ALA A 76 14.32 2.20 0.69
CA ALA A 76 15.71 2.39 0.29
C ALA A 76 16.38 3.52 1.07
N MET A 77 15.67 4.64 1.30
CA MET A 77 16.14 5.76 2.12
C MET A 77 16.47 5.33 3.55
N ARG A 78 15.64 4.47 4.15
CA ARG A 78 15.87 3.88 5.48
C ARG A 78 17.19 3.11 5.61
N HIS A 79 17.65 2.52 4.51
CA HIS A 79 18.89 1.76 4.46
C HIS A 79 20.08 2.58 3.93
N GLY A 80 19.84 3.81 3.47
CA GLY A 80 20.84 4.73 2.93
C GLY A 80 21.22 5.84 3.90
N SER A 81 22.37 6.48 3.66
CA SER A 81 22.89 7.61 4.46
C SER A 81 22.53 8.99 3.89
N ASP A 82 21.82 9.05 2.75
CA ASP A 82 21.50 10.31 2.08
C ASP A 82 20.24 10.93 2.67
N GLY A 83 20.43 11.78 3.68
CA GLY A 83 19.40 12.55 4.39
C GLY A 83 18.73 13.66 3.57
N ALA A 84 18.44 13.41 2.28
CA ALA A 84 17.79 14.38 1.41
C ALA A 84 16.28 14.49 1.64
N VAL A 85 15.67 13.49 2.28
CA VAL A 85 14.22 13.38 2.49
C VAL A 85 13.96 12.92 3.93
N ASP A 86 12.99 13.53 4.61
CA ASP A 86 12.60 13.18 5.98
C ASP A 86 11.83 11.84 5.99
N GLU A 87 12.57 10.73 6.02
CA GLU A 87 12.02 9.37 6.04
C GLU A 87 10.95 9.20 7.13
N ALA A 88 11.15 9.76 8.32
CA ALA A 88 10.22 9.61 9.43
C ALA A 88 8.85 10.20 9.09
N MET A 89 8.83 11.39 8.47
CA MET A 89 7.61 12.04 7.99
C MET A 89 6.87 11.17 6.97
N HIS A 90 7.57 10.54 6.04
CA HIS A 90 6.96 9.65 5.05
C HIS A 90 6.38 8.37 5.67
N ILE A 91 7.08 7.79 6.65
CA ILE A 91 6.59 6.61 7.37
C ILE A 91 5.37 6.97 8.22
N ASP A 92 5.37 8.11 8.91
CA ASP A 92 4.22 8.61 9.66
C ASP A 92 3.01 8.84 8.75
N HIS A 93 3.23 9.42 7.57
CA HIS A 93 2.19 9.59 6.58
C HIS A 93 1.61 8.25 6.11
N LEU A 94 2.45 7.24 5.85
CA LEU A 94 2.01 5.89 5.45
C LEU A 94 1.25 5.16 6.57
N HIS A 95 1.63 5.36 7.83
CA HIS A 95 1.04 4.66 8.98
C HIS A 95 -0.09 5.43 9.66
N ASN A 96 -0.50 6.58 9.10
CA ASN A 96 -1.82 7.12 9.40
C ASN A 96 -2.89 6.06 9.03
N PRO A 97 -3.84 5.71 9.91
CA PRO A 97 -4.75 4.58 9.68
C PRO A 97 -5.54 4.64 8.36
N GLN A 98 -5.93 5.83 7.91
CA GLN A 98 -6.66 5.98 6.65
C GLN A 98 -5.74 5.79 5.44
N ASN A 99 -4.53 6.34 5.50
CA ASN A 99 -3.55 6.18 4.43
C ASN A 99 -3.06 4.73 4.35
N LEU A 100 -2.86 4.07 5.49
CA LEU A 100 -2.42 2.67 5.55
C LEU A 100 -3.45 1.75 4.89
N PHE A 101 -4.73 1.94 5.22
CA PHE A 101 -5.82 1.23 4.56
C PHE A 101 -5.81 1.49 3.05
N THR A 102 -5.75 2.76 2.64
CA THR A 102 -5.73 3.15 1.22
C THR A 102 -4.58 2.48 0.46
N VAL A 103 -3.37 2.53 1.02
CA VAL A 103 -2.18 1.92 0.43
C VAL A 103 -2.35 0.40 0.32
N CYS A 104 -2.82 -0.26 1.38
CA CYS A 104 -3.00 -1.71 1.34
C CYS A 104 -4.05 -2.13 0.32
N SER A 105 -5.16 -1.39 0.24
CA SER A 105 -6.19 -1.60 -0.77
C SER A 105 -5.61 -1.45 -2.18
N ILE A 106 -4.89 -0.35 -2.46
CA ILE A 106 -4.22 -0.11 -3.75
C ILE A 106 -3.24 -1.23 -4.11
N LEU A 107 -2.38 -1.65 -3.18
CA LEU A 107 -1.36 -2.67 -3.45
C LEU A 107 -1.95 -4.07 -3.65
N ALA A 108 -3.09 -4.33 -3.01
CA ALA A 108 -3.85 -5.55 -3.18
C ALA A 108 -4.62 -5.56 -4.51
N THR A 109 -5.17 -4.42 -4.94
CA THR A 109 -5.96 -4.35 -6.17
C THR A 109 -5.06 -4.07 -7.37
N ARG A 110 -4.52 -5.10 -8.02
CA ARG A 110 -3.52 -4.93 -9.11
C ARG A 110 -4.09 -4.81 -10.51
N GLY A 111 -5.41 -4.66 -10.62
CA GLY A 111 -6.10 -4.77 -11.89
C GLY A 111 -6.33 -6.23 -12.28
N ILE A 112 -7.36 -6.44 -13.08
CA ILE A 112 -7.90 -7.75 -13.45
C ILE A 112 -7.03 -8.52 -14.47
N SER A 113 -6.13 -7.82 -15.17
CA SER A 113 -5.37 -8.33 -16.30
C SER A 113 -4.02 -8.94 -15.89
N ASN A 114 -3.49 -8.56 -14.72
CA ASN A 114 -2.15 -8.94 -14.27
C ASN A 114 -2.14 -9.31 -12.78
N ILE A 115 -2.71 -10.49 -12.47
CA ILE A 115 -2.76 -11.05 -11.12
C ILE A 115 -1.37 -11.57 -10.71
N ASP A 116 -0.46 -10.66 -10.35
CA ASP A 116 0.86 -11.00 -9.81
C ASP A 116 0.82 -11.05 -8.28
N ARG A 117 0.45 -12.22 -7.73
CA ARG A 117 0.46 -12.47 -6.28
C ARG A 117 1.83 -12.30 -5.66
N ASN A 118 2.92 -12.57 -6.40
CA ASN A 118 4.27 -12.36 -5.86
C ASN A 118 4.55 -10.87 -5.67
N ALA A 119 4.06 -10.02 -6.58
CA ALA A 119 4.18 -8.58 -6.44
C ALA A 119 3.33 -8.04 -5.28
N ILE A 120 2.10 -8.55 -5.07
CA ILE A 120 1.29 -8.21 -3.88
C ILE A 120 2.08 -8.56 -2.62
N ARG A 121 2.56 -9.80 -2.51
CA ARG A 121 3.33 -10.25 -1.34
C ARG A 121 4.54 -9.36 -1.08
N ARG A 122 5.32 -9.08 -2.12
CA ARG A 122 6.53 -8.26 -2.03
C ARG A 122 6.21 -6.85 -1.52
N ASP A 123 5.20 -6.21 -2.08
CA ASP A 123 4.93 -4.80 -1.79
C ASP A 123 4.25 -4.64 -0.42
N ILE A 124 3.34 -5.54 -0.05
CA ILE A 124 2.76 -5.61 1.31
C ILE A 124 3.86 -5.89 2.35
N THR A 125 4.73 -6.88 2.10
CA THR A 125 5.85 -7.20 3.01
C THR A 125 6.77 -6.00 3.20
N ARG A 126 7.10 -5.29 2.12
CA ARG A 126 7.94 -4.10 2.19
C ARG A 126 7.30 -2.98 3.02
N LEU A 127 6.00 -2.74 2.84
CA LEU A 127 5.26 -1.76 3.63
C LEU A 127 5.27 -2.10 5.12
N VAL A 128 4.97 -3.35 5.48
CA VAL A 128 5.01 -3.83 6.87
C VAL A 128 6.39 -3.67 7.49
N GLN A 129 7.45 -3.95 6.74
CA GLN A 129 8.82 -3.80 7.21
C GLN A 129 9.19 -2.37 7.60
N LEU A 130 8.53 -1.34 7.04
CA LEU A 130 8.75 0.06 7.43
C LEU A 130 8.43 0.28 8.91
N ARG A 131 7.33 -0.30 9.41
CA ARG A 131 6.96 -0.22 10.83
C ARG A 131 6.19 -1.46 11.29
N PRO A 132 6.89 -2.58 11.60
CA PRO A 132 6.27 -3.89 11.82
C PRO A 132 5.54 -4.02 13.16
N ARG A 133 5.51 -2.98 14.01
CA ARG A 133 4.87 -3.00 15.33
C ARG A 133 3.86 -1.87 15.52
N ASP A 134 3.44 -1.23 14.42
CA ASP A 134 2.43 -0.18 14.49
C ASP A 134 1.04 -0.77 14.78
N ALA A 135 0.29 -0.17 15.69
CA ALA A 135 -1.07 -0.60 16.03
C ALA A 135 -2.07 -0.33 14.89
N ALA A 136 -1.74 0.56 13.95
CA ALA A 136 -2.56 0.84 12.77
C ALA A 136 -2.77 -0.41 11.89
N TRP A 137 -1.89 -1.43 11.99
CA TRP A 137 -2.05 -2.69 11.27
C TRP A 137 -3.30 -3.46 11.66
N ASP A 138 -3.71 -3.42 12.93
CA ASP A 138 -4.92 -4.10 13.40
C ASP A 138 -6.18 -3.46 12.81
N GLU A 139 -6.20 -2.13 12.74
CA GLU A 139 -7.29 -1.40 12.10
C GLU A 139 -7.32 -1.63 10.59
N CYS A 140 -6.16 -1.58 9.93
CA CYS A 140 -6.03 -1.82 8.49
C CYS A 140 -6.53 -3.22 8.12
N ARG A 141 -6.09 -4.27 8.84
CA ARG A 141 -6.53 -5.66 8.59
C ARG A 141 -8.04 -5.81 8.74
N ARG A 142 -8.63 -5.19 9.76
CA ARG A 142 -10.09 -5.21 9.98
C ARG A 142 -10.84 -4.53 8.83
N LYS A 143 -10.41 -3.35 8.41
CA LYS A 143 -11.04 -2.63 7.28
C LYS A 143 -10.91 -3.40 5.96
N LEU A 144 -9.78 -4.06 5.70
CA LEU A 144 -9.63 -4.91 4.52
C LEU A 144 -10.56 -6.12 4.56
N LEU A 145 -10.75 -6.73 5.74
CA LEU A 145 -11.70 -7.84 5.92
C LEU A 145 -13.14 -7.37 5.69
N ASP A 146 -13.53 -6.24 6.28
CA ASP A 146 -14.83 -5.62 6.10
C ASP A 146 -15.07 -5.33 4.61
N LEU A 147 -14.07 -4.76 3.92
CA LEU A 147 -14.13 -4.47 2.49
C LEU A 147 -14.45 -5.70 1.64
N VAL A 148 -13.79 -6.84 1.90
CA VAL A 148 -14.07 -8.11 1.18
C VAL A 148 -15.49 -8.61 1.44
N GLN A 149 -15.98 -8.47 2.68
CA GLN A 149 -17.27 -9.02 3.10
C GLN A 149 -18.47 -8.17 2.69
N SER A 150 -18.37 -6.84 2.78
CA SER A 150 -19.51 -5.92 2.68
C SER A 150 -19.42 -4.90 1.54
N ASP A 151 -18.32 -4.90 0.76
CA ASP A 151 -18.07 -3.91 -0.31
C ASP A 151 -18.03 -2.45 0.18
N ASP A 152 -17.83 -2.23 1.50
CA ASP A 152 -17.70 -0.93 2.18
C ASP A 152 -18.41 0.25 1.50
N GLY A 153 -19.72 0.10 1.30
CA GLY A 153 -20.57 1.20 0.85
C GLY A 153 -20.60 1.48 -0.65
N ASP A 154 -19.80 0.80 -1.49
CA ASP A 154 -19.80 0.78 -2.97
C ASP A 154 -18.39 0.67 -3.62
N TYR A 155 -17.35 0.31 -2.86
CA TYR A 155 -15.95 0.37 -3.29
C TYR A 155 -15.70 -0.31 -4.63
N PHE A 156 -16.09 -1.57 -4.82
CA PHE A 156 -15.89 -2.31 -6.06
C PHE A 156 -16.83 -1.84 -7.17
N SER A 157 -18.07 -1.45 -6.83
CA SER A 157 -19.03 -0.99 -7.83
C SER A 157 -18.67 0.35 -8.48
N LYS A 158 -17.87 1.18 -7.78
CA LYS A 158 -17.30 2.41 -8.32
C LYS A 158 -16.04 2.19 -9.15
N GLN A 159 -15.48 0.97 -9.15
CA GLN A 159 -14.27 0.65 -9.90
C GLN A 159 -14.55 0.41 -11.37
N CYS A 160 -13.62 0.90 -12.19
CA CYS A 160 -13.68 0.81 -13.63
C CYS A 160 -12.39 0.21 -14.18
N VAL A 161 -12.52 -0.54 -15.27
CA VAL A 161 -11.40 -1.05 -16.04
C VAL A 161 -11.36 -0.38 -17.40
N GLN A 162 -10.16 -0.10 -17.88
CA GLN A 162 -9.94 0.43 -19.21
C GLN A 162 -10.08 -0.71 -20.23
N VAL A 163 -11.01 -0.58 -21.17
CA VAL A 163 -11.26 -1.56 -22.25
C VAL A 163 -10.64 -1.08 -23.56
N ASP A 164 -10.50 0.23 -23.73
CA ASP A 164 -9.89 0.88 -24.90
C ASP A 164 -9.31 2.24 -24.49
N PHE A 165 -8.56 2.90 -25.38
CA PHE A 165 -7.86 4.17 -25.12
C PHE A 165 -8.74 5.22 -24.42
N ASP A 166 -10.02 5.29 -24.80
CA ASP A 166 -11.00 6.24 -24.28
C ASP A 166 -12.22 5.59 -23.61
N LYS A 167 -12.19 4.28 -23.36
CA LYS A 167 -13.36 3.55 -22.87
C LYS A 167 -13.07 2.85 -21.57
N HIS A 168 -13.90 3.17 -20.59
CA HIS A 168 -13.93 2.53 -19.30
C HIS A 168 -15.28 1.84 -19.11
N ARG A 169 -15.28 0.72 -18.40
CA ARG A 169 -16.51 0.10 -17.92
C ARG A 169 -16.38 -0.27 -16.45
N PRO A 170 -17.49 -0.35 -15.70
CA PRO A 170 -17.47 -0.91 -14.36
C PRO A 170 -16.91 -2.33 -14.33
N LEU A 171 -16.36 -2.73 -13.18
CA LEU A 171 -15.99 -4.13 -12.94
C LEU A 171 -17.19 -5.06 -13.08
N GLU A 172 -16.97 -6.19 -13.74
CA GLU A 172 -17.92 -7.30 -13.78
C GLU A 172 -17.84 -8.13 -12.49
N THR A 173 -18.87 -8.93 -12.18
CA THR A 173 -18.93 -9.69 -10.91
C THR A 173 -17.75 -10.64 -10.71
N ASN A 174 -17.28 -11.29 -11.77
CA ASN A 174 -16.10 -12.15 -11.73
C ASN A 174 -14.81 -11.35 -11.47
N GLU A 175 -14.72 -10.13 -11.97
CA GLU A 175 -13.58 -9.23 -11.77
C GLU A 175 -13.57 -8.65 -10.36
N ILE A 176 -14.73 -8.28 -9.82
CA ILE A 176 -14.89 -7.93 -8.40
C ILE A 176 -14.40 -9.07 -7.51
N GLN A 177 -14.74 -10.32 -7.87
CA GLN A 177 -14.27 -11.48 -7.10
C GLN A 177 -12.74 -11.63 -7.16
N VAL A 178 -12.11 -11.36 -8.30
CA VAL A 178 -10.65 -11.35 -8.42
C VAL A 178 -10.03 -10.31 -7.48
N GLU A 179 -10.57 -9.09 -7.44
CA GLU A 179 -10.07 -8.05 -6.53
C GLU A 179 -10.25 -8.43 -5.05
N LYS A 180 -11.41 -9.02 -4.70
CA LYS A 180 -11.66 -9.57 -3.36
C LYS A 180 -10.67 -10.68 -3.01
N ASP A 181 -10.38 -11.59 -3.93
CA ASP A 181 -9.42 -12.68 -3.74
C ASP A 181 -8.00 -12.13 -3.54
N ASN A 182 -7.64 -11.05 -4.23
CA ASN A 182 -6.35 -10.38 -4.06
C ASN A 182 -6.23 -9.69 -2.70
N ILE A 183 -7.29 -9.02 -2.24
CA ILE A 183 -7.34 -8.43 -0.90
C ILE A 183 -7.27 -9.55 0.15
N GLY A 184 -8.00 -10.65 -0.03
CA GLY A 184 -7.90 -11.82 0.83
C GLY A 184 -6.48 -12.38 0.88
N TYR A 185 -5.78 -12.42 -0.25
CA TYR A 185 -4.37 -12.82 -0.30
C TYR A 185 -3.45 -11.82 0.43
N ALA A 186 -3.67 -10.51 0.30
CA ALA A 186 -2.91 -9.50 1.04
C ALA A 186 -3.10 -9.63 2.56
N ILE A 187 -4.33 -9.89 3.03
CA ILE A 187 -4.62 -10.19 4.45
C ILE A 187 -3.82 -11.41 4.90
N HIS A 188 -3.83 -12.50 4.13
CA HIS A 188 -3.04 -13.70 4.46
C HIS A 188 -1.53 -13.38 4.58
N VAL A 189 -0.98 -12.52 3.72
CA VAL A 189 0.44 -12.11 3.81
C VAL A 189 0.70 -11.32 5.10
N LEU A 190 -0.23 -10.46 5.52
CA LEU A 190 -0.13 -9.74 6.79
C LEU A 190 -0.19 -10.71 7.98
N ASP A 191 -1.14 -11.63 7.98
CA ASP A 191 -1.34 -12.62 9.04
C ASP A 191 -0.09 -13.50 9.21
N ASP A 192 0.43 -14.06 8.11
CA ASP A 192 1.67 -14.84 8.10
C ASP A 192 2.85 -14.06 8.73
N PHE A 193 2.96 -12.78 8.40
CA PHE A 193 4.05 -11.93 8.91
C PHE A 193 3.97 -11.76 10.43
N PHE A 194 2.79 -11.42 10.95
CA PHE A 194 2.60 -11.15 12.37
C PHE A 194 2.62 -12.43 13.21
N ASP A 195 2.09 -13.55 12.70
CA ASP A 195 2.13 -14.85 13.39
C ASP A 195 3.57 -15.39 13.49
N THR A 196 4.34 -15.28 12.42
CA THR A 196 5.78 -15.66 12.43
C THR A 196 6.57 -14.84 13.44
N GLN A 197 6.25 -13.54 13.55
CA GLN A 197 6.91 -12.66 14.51
C GLN A 197 6.53 -13.02 15.96
N ALA A 198 5.27 -13.35 16.22
CA ALA A 198 4.81 -13.80 17.53
C ALA A 198 5.53 -15.09 17.98
N HIS A 199 5.67 -16.07 17.08
CA HIS A 199 6.40 -17.31 17.36
C HIS A 199 7.89 -17.06 17.67
N THR A 200 8.55 -16.19 16.89
CA THR A 200 9.97 -15.85 17.10
C THR A 200 10.20 -15.17 18.45
N ILE A 201 9.29 -14.28 18.88
CA ILE A 201 9.37 -13.60 20.18
C ILE A 201 9.16 -14.60 21.32
N MET A 202 8.19 -15.51 21.19
CA MET A 202 7.88 -16.51 22.22
C MET A 202 9.05 -17.48 22.45
N ASP A 203 9.68 -17.96 21.37
CA ASP A 203 10.86 -18.82 21.45
C ASP A 203 12.07 -18.09 22.06
N GLY A 204 12.27 -16.82 21.71
CA GLY A 204 13.33 -15.99 22.30
C GLY A 204 13.16 -15.75 23.81
N VAL A 205 11.92 -15.56 24.28
CA VAL A 205 11.59 -15.39 25.71
C VAL A 205 11.78 -16.70 26.48
N LEU A 206 11.36 -17.84 25.92
CA LEU A 206 11.56 -19.16 26.51
C LEU A 206 13.05 -19.50 26.68
N VAL A 207 13.87 -19.24 25.66
CA VAL A 207 15.33 -19.46 25.71
C VAL A 207 15.99 -18.54 26.75
N LYS A 208 15.55 -17.28 26.86
CA LYS A 208 16.08 -16.34 27.85
C LYS A 208 15.71 -16.75 29.27
N SER A 209 14.48 -17.22 29.49
CA SER A 209 14.00 -17.70 30.79
C SER A 209 14.76 -18.96 31.26
N GLN A 210 15.03 -19.90 30.34
CA GLN A 210 15.84 -21.09 30.63
C GLN A 210 17.30 -20.74 30.97
N ARG A 211 17.90 -19.75 30.29
CA ARG A 211 19.27 -19.29 30.59
C ARG A 211 19.36 -18.58 31.94
N ILE A 212 18.35 -17.80 32.33
CA ILE A 212 18.29 -17.14 33.64
C ILE A 212 18.20 -18.20 34.75
N SER A 213 17.32 -19.19 34.60
CA SER A 213 17.17 -20.28 35.57
C SER A 213 18.44 -21.14 35.73
N GLN A 214 19.18 -21.39 34.64
CA GLN A 214 20.45 -22.12 34.70
C GLN A 214 21.58 -21.30 35.35
N ASN A 215 21.63 -19.99 35.14
CA ASN A 215 22.60 -19.11 35.78
C ASN A 215 22.35 -18.93 37.27
N GLU A 216 21.09 -18.91 37.72
CA GLU A 216 20.75 -18.86 39.13
C GLU A 216 21.16 -20.16 39.85
N ARG A 217 20.93 -21.34 39.24
CA ARG A 217 21.38 -22.62 39.83
C ARG A 217 22.90 -22.72 40.00
N ARG A 218 23.68 -22.12 39.10
CA ARG A 218 25.15 -22.10 39.19
C ARG A 218 25.72 -21.12 40.21
N ARG A 219 24.93 -20.14 40.69
CA ARG A 219 25.37 -19.20 41.73
C ARG A 219 25.20 -19.72 43.15
N PHE A 220 24.45 -20.80 43.32
CA PHE A 220 24.16 -21.42 44.62
C PHE A 220 24.77 -22.83 44.76
N SER A 221 25.73 -23.18 43.91
CA SER A 221 26.57 -24.40 44.00
C SER A 221 28.03 -23.98 44.16
#